data_AF-A0A1J1C5R4-F1
#
_entry.id   AF-A0A1J1C5R4-F1
#
_cell.length_a   1.000
_cell.length_b   1.000
_cell.length_c   1.000
_cell.angle_alpha   90.00
_cell.angle_beta   90.00
_cell.angle_gamma   90.00
#
_symmetry.space_group_name_H-M   'P 1'
#
loop_
_entity.id
_entity.type
_entity.pdbx_description
1 polymer ?
#
loop_
_entity_poly.entity_id
_entity_poly.type
_entity_poly.pdbx_seq_one_letter_code
_entity_poly.pdbx_strand_id
1 'polypeptide(L)'
;MSEEEYYEKAKEAYSKEQYTQALDYFKKILEYYPQGKRAAESLFMLGFINANDLKKYDEAKKYYQQFVDKYPDHELADDAQYEIKTLGKDLDELPFLKEMGADSASQ
;
A
#
# COMPACT_ATOMS: atom_id res chain seq x y z
N MET A 1 12.11 -11.90 -17.83
CA MET A 1 12.17 -10.43 -17.67
C MET A 1 13.02 -10.13 -16.45
N SER A 2 13.80 -9.05 -16.49
CA SER A 2 14.54 -8.56 -15.33
C SER A 2 13.58 -8.03 -14.25
N GLU A 3 14.11 -7.82 -13.04
CA GLU A 3 13.36 -7.17 -11.95
C GLU A 3 12.78 -5.81 -12.40
N GLU A 4 13.62 -4.96 -13.01
CA GLU A 4 13.23 -3.63 -13.48
C GLU A 4 12.19 -3.70 -14.60
N GLU A 5 12.30 -4.67 -15.52
CA GLU A 5 11.29 -4.86 -16.57
C GLU A 5 9.92 -5.25 -15.99
N TYR A 6 9.87 -6.07 -14.94
CA TYR A 6 8.60 -6.35 -14.26
C TYR A 6 8.05 -5.11 -13.58
N TYR A 7 8.92 -4.33 -12.94
CA TYR A 7 8.53 -3.13 -12.22
C TYR A 7 7.95 -2.06 -13.17
N GLU A 8 8.59 -1.83 -14.31
CA GLU A 8 8.08 -0.89 -15.32
C GLU A 8 6.76 -1.35 -15.94
N LYS A 9 6.60 -2.65 -16.23
CA LYS A 9 5.29 -3.17 -16.69
C LYS A 9 4.20 -3.07 -15.64
N ALA A 10 4.53 -3.24 -14.36
CA ALA A 10 3.57 -3.07 -13.27
C ALA A 10 3.08 -1.62 -13.19
N LYS A 11 4.00 -0.64 -13.28
CA LYS A 11 3.68 0.79 -13.33
C LYS A 11 2.87 1.17 -14.56
N GLU A 12 3.22 0.64 -15.73
CA GLU A 12 2.48 0.88 -16.98
C GLU A 12 1.05 0.31 -16.89
N ALA A 13 0.89 -0.89 -16.34
CA ALA A 13 -0.44 -1.47 -16.14
C ALA A 13 -1.25 -0.62 -15.13
N TYR A 14 -0.61 -0.17 -14.04
CA TYR A 14 -1.24 0.69 -13.05
C TYR A 14 -1.70 2.03 -13.65
N SER A 15 -0.87 2.70 -14.46
CA SER A 15 -1.24 3.97 -15.10
C SER A 15 -2.36 3.85 -16.13
N LYS A 16 -2.62 2.63 -16.62
CA LYS A 16 -3.75 2.28 -17.49
C LYS A 16 -4.96 1.76 -16.70
N GLU A 17 -4.94 1.86 -15.37
CA GLU A 17 -5.98 1.35 -14.45
C GLU A 17 -6.20 -0.17 -14.55
N GLN A 18 -5.21 -0.91 -15.10
CA GLN A 18 -5.25 -2.37 -15.23
C GLN A 18 -4.76 -3.02 -13.93
N TYR A 19 -5.44 -2.73 -12.82
CA TYR A 19 -4.97 -3.03 -11.47
C TYR A 19 -4.63 -4.51 -11.25
N THR A 20 -5.47 -5.44 -11.72
CA THR A 20 -5.19 -6.88 -11.59
C THR A 20 -3.87 -7.25 -12.29
N GLN A 21 -3.61 -6.69 -13.47
CA GLN A 21 -2.37 -6.95 -14.21
C GLN A 21 -1.16 -6.30 -13.52
N ALA A 22 -1.32 -5.09 -12.98
CA ALA A 22 -0.29 -4.43 -12.17
C ALA A 22 0.10 -5.30 -10.96
N LEU A 23 -0.89 -5.80 -10.22
CA LEU A 23 -0.68 -6.71 -9.09
C LEU A 23 0.07 -7.98 -9.52
N ASP A 24 -0.26 -8.56 -10.68
CA ASP A 24 0.41 -9.77 -11.18
C ASP A 24 1.89 -9.52 -11.49
N TYR A 25 2.23 -8.35 -12.04
CA TYR A 25 3.63 -7.99 -12.29
C TYR A 25 4.40 -7.71 -11.00
N PHE A 26 3.81 -6.99 -10.04
CA PHE A 26 4.44 -6.78 -8.73
C PHE A 26 4.65 -8.09 -7.97
N LYS A 27 3.70 -9.03 -8.01
CA LYS A 27 3.87 -10.37 -7.40
C LYS A 27 5.02 -11.15 -8.02
N LYS A 28 5.22 -11.07 -9.33
CA LYS A 28 6.35 -11.74 -10.00
C LYS A 28 7.71 -11.21 -9.55
N ILE A 29 7.79 -9.94 -9.13
CA ILE A 29 9.01 -9.39 -8.51
C ILE A 29 9.28 -10.10 -7.19
N LEU A 30 8.26 -10.25 -6.34
CA LEU A 30 8.41 -10.95 -5.06
C LEU A 30 8.72 -12.44 -5.21
N GLU A 31 8.23 -13.07 -6.28
CA GLU A 31 8.49 -14.48 -6.60
C GLU A 31 9.92 -14.71 -7.12
N TYR A 32 10.34 -13.95 -8.13
CA TYR A 32 11.62 -14.17 -8.82
C TYR A 32 12.79 -13.38 -8.24
N TYR A 33 12.51 -12.27 -7.54
CA TYR A 33 13.50 -11.36 -6.98
C TYR A 33 13.16 -11.01 -5.51
N PRO A 34 13.00 -12.00 -4.61
CA PRO A 34 12.50 -11.77 -3.24
C PRO A 34 13.40 -10.88 -2.36
N GLN A 35 14.65 -10.66 -2.75
CA GLN A 35 15.63 -9.77 -2.11
C GLN A 35 16.13 -8.68 -3.06
N GLY A 36 15.45 -8.50 -4.19
CA GLY A 36 15.80 -7.51 -5.20
C GLY A 36 15.51 -6.09 -4.75
N LYS A 37 16.04 -5.13 -5.51
CA LYS A 37 15.96 -3.70 -5.16
C LYS A 37 14.54 -3.15 -5.19
N ARG A 38 13.64 -3.79 -5.95
CA ARG A 38 12.22 -3.42 -6.10
C ARG A 38 11.30 -4.27 -5.23
N ALA A 39 11.81 -5.23 -4.47
CA ALA A 39 10.97 -6.14 -3.70
C ALA A 39 10.16 -5.39 -2.62
N ALA A 40 10.78 -4.50 -1.85
CA ALA A 40 10.09 -3.72 -0.83
C ALA A 40 9.01 -2.82 -1.45
N GLU A 41 9.40 -2.00 -2.42
CA GLU A 41 8.50 -1.10 -3.15
C GLU A 41 7.32 -1.85 -3.81
N SER A 42 7.58 -3.01 -4.42
CA SER A 42 6.53 -3.83 -5.03
C SER A 42 5.54 -4.35 -3.99
N LEU A 43 6.00 -4.78 -2.82
CA LEU A 43 5.15 -5.25 -1.75
C LEU A 43 4.26 -4.12 -1.19
N PHE A 44 4.81 -2.92 -1.05
CA PHE A 44 4.03 -1.72 -0.68
C PHE A 44 2.96 -1.42 -1.74
N MET A 45 3.33 -1.43 -3.03
CA MET A 45 2.39 -1.17 -4.13
C MET A 45 1.25 -2.19 -4.21
N LEU A 46 1.50 -3.47 -3.85
CA LEU A 46 0.42 -4.45 -3.72
C LEU A 46 -0.59 -4.04 -2.64
N GLY A 47 -0.12 -3.55 -1.49
CA GLY A 47 -0.99 -3.00 -0.44
C GLY A 47 -1.78 -1.80 -0.96
N PHE A 48 -1.08 -0.83 -1.55
CA PHE A 48 -1.64 0.41 -2.07
C PHE A 48 -2.76 0.18 -3.07
N ILE A 49 -2.53 -0.65 -4.09
CA ILE A 49 -3.53 -0.90 -5.14
C ILE A 49 -4.76 -1.62 -4.58
N ASN A 50 -4.55 -2.56 -3.65
CA ASN A 50 -5.69 -3.22 -3.00
C ASN A 50 -6.50 -2.24 -2.14
N ALA A 51 -5.84 -1.33 -1.42
CA ALA A 51 -6.50 -0.34 -0.57
C ALA A 51 -7.28 0.71 -1.37
N ASN A 52 -6.60 1.31 -2.36
CA ASN A 52 -7.03 2.55 -2.97
C ASN A 52 -7.86 2.32 -4.22
N ASP A 53 -7.51 1.35 -5.06
CA ASP A 53 -8.16 1.15 -6.35
C ASP A 53 -9.21 0.04 -6.30
N LEU A 54 -8.88 -1.07 -5.62
CA LEU A 54 -9.76 -2.24 -5.55
C LEU A 54 -10.67 -2.28 -4.33
N LYS A 55 -10.41 -1.44 -3.32
CA LYS A 55 -11.12 -1.41 -2.03
C LYS A 55 -11.15 -2.77 -1.32
N LYS A 56 -10.11 -3.57 -1.55
CA LYS A 56 -9.84 -4.88 -0.95
C LYS A 56 -9.01 -4.71 0.30
N TYR A 57 -9.62 -4.19 1.35
CA TYR A 57 -8.90 -3.75 2.55
C TYR A 57 -8.23 -4.92 3.30
N ASP A 58 -8.83 -6.12 3.29
CA ASP A 58 -8.23 -7.30 3.92
C ASP A 58 -6.94 -7.73 3.20
N GLU A 59 -6.94 -7.75 1.87
CA GLU A 59 -5.74 -7.99 1.07
C GLU A 59 -4.70 -6.89 1.26
N ALA A 60 -5.12 -5.63 1.26
CA ALA A 60 -4.23 -4.50 1.47
C ALA A 60 -3.49 -4.62 2.81
N LYS A 61 -4.23 -4.88 3.89
CA LYS A 61 -3.68 -5.08 5.23
C LYS A 61 -2.65 -6.21 5.26
N LYS A 62 -2.92 -7.33 4.59
CA LYS A 62 -1.98 -8.46 4.52
C LYS A 62 -0.66 -8.06 3.84
N TYR A 63 -0.69 -7.27 2.77
CA TYR A 63 0.54 -6.83 2.10
C TYR A 63 1.30 -5.78 2.90
N TYR A 64 0.60 -4.79 3.47
CA TYR A 64 1.24 -3.81 4.34
C TYR A 64 1.84 -4.43 5.60
N GLN A 65 1.17 -5.42 6.21
CA GLN A 65 1.73 -6.12 7.37
C GLN A 65 3.00 -6.88 6.98
N GLN A 66 2.99 -7.61 5.85
CA GLN A 66 4.19 -8.27 5.34
C GLN A 66 5.32 -7.27 5.04
N PHE A 67 4.99 -6.07 4.56
CA PHE A 67 5.95 -5.01 4.34
C PHE A 67 6.63 -4.59 5.64
N VAL A 68 5.84 -4.25 6.67
CA VAL A 68 6.35 -3.83 7.98
C VAL A 68 7.17 -4.95 8.65
N ASP A 69 6.72 -6.20 8.54
CA ASP A 69 7.42 -7.34 9.13
C ASP A 69 8.77 -7.62 8.46
N LYS A 70 8.85 -7.44 7.13
CA LYS A 70 10.05 -7.77 6.34
C LYS A 70 11.01 -6.59 6.17
N TYR A 71 10.49 -5.38 6.16
CA TYR A 71 11.23 -4.14 5.88
C TYR A 71 10.95 -3.06 6.94
N PRO A 72 11.17 -3.34 8.24
CA PRO A 72 10.79 -2.44 9.32
C PRO A 72 11.53 -1.08 9.28
N ASP A 73 12.73 -1.04 8.71
CA ASP A 73 13.56 0.17 8.62
C ASP A 73 13.45 0.89 7.26
N HIS A 74 12.54 0.46 6.37
CA HIS A 74 12.34 1.13 5.08
C HIS A 74 11.62 2.46 5.25
N GLU A 75 11.91 3.43 4.40
CA GLU A 75 11.32 4.78 4.45
C GLU A 75 9.78 4.82 4.33
N LEU A 76 9.14 3.71 3.90
CA LEU A 76 7.68 3.59 3.75
C LEU A 76 7.04 2.75 4.88
N ALA A 77 7.81 2.34 5.88
CA ALA A 77 7.31 1.48 6.96
C ALA A 77 6.27 2.21 7.81
N ASP A 78 6.52 3.49 8.12
CA ASP A 78 5.56 4.32 8.86
C ASP A 78 4.28 4.56 8.05
N ASP A 79 4.40 4.77 6.73
CA ASP A 79 3.25 4.91 5.83
C ASP A 79 2.43 3.61 5.80
N ALA A 80 3.07 2.45 5.65
CA ALA A 80 2.38 1.16 5.68
C ALA A 80 1.66 0.92 7.02
N GLN A 81 2.26 1.30 8.15
CA GLN A 81 1.60 1.23 9.45
C GLN A 81 0.43 2.19 9.57
N TYR A 82 0.54 3.40 9.00
CA TYR A 82 -0.55 4.36 8.96
C TYR A 82 -1.73 3.80 8.16
N GLU A 83 -1.48 3.30 6.94
CA GLU A 83 -2.47 2.66 6.10
C GLU A 83 -3.19 1.53 6.85
N ILE A 84 -2.46 0.60 7.49
CA ILE A 84 -3.07 -0.49 8.28
C ILE A 84 -4.08 0.03 9.32
N LYS A 85 -3.81 1.20 9.94
CA LYS A 85 -4.66 1.79 10.98
C LYS A 85 -5.86 2.52 10.42
N THR A 86 -5.82 2.97 9.16
CA THR A 86 -6.85 3.84 8.55
C THR A 86 -7.62 3.16 7.41
N LEU A 87 -7.20 1.96 6.98
CA LEU A 87 -7.86 1.17 5.94
C LEU A 87 -9.37 1.11 6.11
N GLY A 88 -10.09 1.56 5.09
CA GLY A 88 -11.54 1.47 5.00
C GLY A 88 -12.30 2.29 6.05
N LYS A 89 -11.63 3.12 6.85
CA LYS A 89 -12.29 4.01 7.81
C LYS A 89 -12.94 5.18 7.09
N ASP A 90 -14.18 5.47 7.45
CA ASP A 90 -14.81 6.74 7.09
C ASP A 90 -14.09 7.88 7.82
N LEU A 91 -14.09 9.06 7.19
CA LEU A 91 -13.46 10.27 7.74
C LEU A 91 -13.98 10.56 9.16
N ASP A 92 -15.24 10.27 9.45
CA ASP A 92 -15.88 10.50 10.75
C ASP A 92 -15.36 9.57 11.88
N GLU A 93 -14.67 8.49 11.52
CA GLU A 93 -14.13 7.50 12.48
C GLU A 93 -12.67 7.76 12.85
N LEU A 94 -12.07 8.83 12.33
CA LEU A 94 -10.69 9.19 12.58
C LEU A 94 -10.57 9.98 13.91
N PRO A 95 -9.91 9.45 14.95
CA PRO A 95 -9.86 10.08 16.27
C PRO A 95 -9.30 11.52 16.26
N PHE A 96 -8.36 11.82 15.36
CA PHE A 96 -7.78 13.16 15.26
C PHE A 96 -8.78 14.22 14.76
N LEU A 97 -9.78 13.83 13.95
CA LEU A 97 -10.83 14.74 13.50
C LEU A 97 -11.85 15.01 14.60
N LYS A 98 -12.10 14.01 15.47
CA LYS A 98 -12.99 14.17 16.62
C LYS A 98 -12.48 15.19 17.63
N GLU A 99 -11.16 15.30 17.80
CA GLU A 99 -10.56 16.29 18.70
C GLU A 99 -10.52 17.71 18.09
N MET A 100 -10.28 17.84 16.77
CA MET A 100 -10.29 19.15 16.10
C MET A 100 -11.69 19.80 16.00
N GLY A 101 -12.77 19.00 16.02
CA GLY A 101 -14.14 19.50 15.95
C GLY A 101 -14.74 19.98 17.28
N ALA A 102 -14.04 19.82 18.40
CA ALA A 102 -14.59 20.09 19.73
C ALA A 102 -14.31 21.52 20.26
N ASP A 103 -13.42 22.30 19.65
CA ASP A 103 -12.95 23.59 20.18
C ASP A 103 -13.56 24.84 19.50
N SER A 104 -14.46 24.71 18.51
CA SER A 104 -15.02 25.87 17.79
C SER A 104 -16.45 26.27 18.19
N ALA A 105 -17.06 25.62 19.19
CA ALA A 105 -18.43 25.89 19.62
C ALA A 105 -18.55 26.54 21.01
N SER A 106 -17.57 27.35 21.41
CA SER A 106 -17.66 28.11 22.66
C SER A 106 -16.87 29.40 22.58
N GLN A 107 -17.36 30.40 21.84
CA GLN A 107 -17.47 31.83 22.23
C GLN A 107 -18.43 32.55 21.27
#